data_AF-A0A6A3LB05-F1
#
_entry.id   AF-A0A6A3LB05-F1
#
_cell.length_a   1.000
_cell.length_b   1.000
_cell.length_c   1.000
_cell.angle_alpha   90.00
_cell.angle_beta   90.00
_cell.angle_gamma   90.00
#
_symmetry.space_group_name_H-M   'P 1'
#
loop_
_entity.id
_entity.type
_entity.pdbx_description
1 polymer ?
#
loop_
_entity_poly.entity_id
_entity_poly.type
_entity_poly.pdbx_seq_one_letter_code
_entity_poly.pdbx_strand_id
1 'polypeptide(L)'
;MHGSLSLLVTPCCVDTTLGSCCKSILLSGYVWEDGRLCYTTDTLKSFGLMKMTEDNGAQYLVLYKLHWMAIPRTDLVVIGEVNGHIVTRCSERACLGVVSMVGQTLGGRTSITYNGMAVVR
;
A
#
# COMPACT_ATOMS: atom_id res chain seq x y z
N MET A 1 -4.79 23.31 15.32
CA MET A 1 -4.97 21.96 14.76
C MET A 1 -4.03 21.02 15.49
N HIS A 2 -4.55 20.24 16.43
CA HIS A 2 -3.73 19.27 17.17
C HIS A 2 -3.69 17.98 16.36
N GLY A 3 -2.63 17.78 15.59
CA GLY A 3 -2.37 16.49 14.93
C GLY A 3 -2.17 15.43 16.02
N SER A 4 -3.02 14.41 16.03
CA SER A 4 -2.90 13.32 17.00
C SER A 4 -1.64 12.52 16.69
N LEU A 5 -0.72 12.41 17.67
CA LEU A 5 0.46 11.55 17.58
C LEU A 5 0.12 10.08 17.29
N SER A 6 -1.15 9.68 17.48
CA SER A 6 -1.66 8.35 17.10
C SER A 6 -1.39 8.00 15.64
N LEU A 7 -1.36 8.96 14.72
CA LEU A 7 -1.04 8.73 13.30
C LEU A 7 0.38 8.19 13.10
N LEU A 8 1.33 8.67 13.91
CA LEU A 8 2.74 8.28 13.84
C LEU A 8 2.93 6.83 14.27
N VAL A 9 2.14 6.35 15.23
CA VAL A 9 2.31 5.02 15.83
C VAL A 9 1.35 3.96 15.29
N THR A 10 0.17 4.35 14.77
CA THR A 10 -0.84 3.38 14.30
C THR A 10 -0.36 2.65 13.04
N PRO A 11 -0.23 1.32 13.03
CA PRO A 11 0.23 0.60 11.86
C PRO A 11 -0.76 0.70 10.69
N CYS A 12 -0.25 0.87 9.47
CA CYS A 12 -1.02 0.80 8.23
C CYS A 12 -0.36 -0.22 7.29
N CYS A 13 -1.15 -1.14 6.74
CA CYS A 13 -0.64 -2.19 5.86
C CYS A 13 0.05 -1.66 4.60
N VAL A 14 -0.39 -0.52 4.06
CA VAL A 14 0.25 0.13 2.91
C VAL A 14 1.70 0.52 3.22
N ASP A 15 2.00 0.97 4.44
CA ASP A 15 3.38 1.30 4.86
C ASP A 15 4.29 0.07 4.73
N THR A 16 3.80 -1.10 5.16
CA THR A 16 4.57 -2.36 5.08
C THR A 16 4.78 -2.83 3.64
N THR A 17 3.85 -2.52 2.74
CA THR A 17 3.96 -2.82 1.31
C THR A 17 4.95 -1.89 0.61
N LEU A 18 4.94 -0.59 0.94
CA LEU A 18 5.87 0.40 0.38
C LEU A 18 7.31 0.24 0.89
N GLY A 19 7.50 -0.40 2.05
CA GLY A 19 8.83 -0.60 2.66
C GLY A 19 9.18 0.53 3.64
N SER A 20 10.47 0.72 3.96
CA SER A 20 10.92 1.71 4.96
C SER A 20 10.81 3.17 4.50
N CYS A 21 9.98 3.45 3.48
CA CYS A 21 9.54 4.81 3.22
C CYS A 21 8.85 5.28 4.50
N CYS A 22 9.50 6.20 5.22
CA CYS A 22 8.96 6.78 6.44
C CYS A 22 7.49 7.11 6.19
N LYS A 23 6.59 6.70 7.10
CA LYS A 23 5.20 7.17 7.10
C LYS A 23 5.22 8.61 6.67
N SER A 24 4.52 8.95 5.60
CA SER A 24 4.58 10.31 5.09
C SER A 24 3.93 11.18 6.16
N ILE A 25 4.74 11.80 7.02
CA ILE A 25 4.34 12.66 8.15
C ILE A 25 3.70 13.99 7.65
N LEU A 26 3.31 14.05 6.37
CA LEU A 26 2.46 15.11 5.83
C LEU A 26 1.00 14.79 6.24
N LEU A 27 0.67 15.24 7.44
CA LEU A 27 -0.49 14.94 8.31
C LEU A 27 -1.90 15.24 7.75
N SER A 28 -2.10 15.18 6.44
CA SER A 28 -3.42 15.19 5.79
C SER A 28 -3.63 14.03 4.82
N GLY A 29 -2.66 13.13 4.70
CA GLY A 29 -2.75 12.01 3.76
C GLY A 29 -3.51 10.78 4.26
N TYR A 30 -3.99 10.83 5.50
CA TYR A 30 -4.69 9.72 6.14
C TYR A 30 -6.11 10.11 6.57
N VAL A 31 -6.98 9.12 6.63
CA VAL A 31 -8.34 9.20 7.14
C VAL A 31 -8.61 8.00 8.06
N TRP A 32 -9.40 8.23 9.11
CA TRP A 32 -9.93 7.16 9.95
C TRP A 32 -11.26 6.69 9.38
N GLU A 33 -11.35 5.42 9.03
CA GLU A 33 -12.58 4.77 8.54
C GLU A 33 -12.80 3.48 9.30
N ASP A 34 -13.97 3.33 9.93
CA ASP A 34 -14.32 2.13 10.72
C ASP A 34 -13.22 1.69 11.71
N GLY A 35 -12.58 2.67 12.39
CA GLY A 35 -11.50 2.42 13.34
C GLY A 35 -10.16 1.98 12.72
N ARG A 36 -10.02 2.05 11.40
CA ARG A 36 -8.79 1.76 10.64
C ARG A 36 -8.16 3.07 10.16
N LEU A 37 -6.84 3.13 10.24
CA LEU A 37 -6.09 4.23 9.64
C LEU A 37 -5.76 3.89 8.19
N CYS A 38 -6.36 4.63 7.26
CA CYS A 38 -6.20 4.44 5.82
C CYS A 38 -5.54 5.65 5.19
N TYR A 39 -4.77 5.44 4.12
CA TYR A 39 -4.38 6.53 3.22
C TYR A 39 -5.58 6.97 2.39
N THR A 40 -5.68 8.28 2.15
CA THR A 40 -6.65 8.85 1.22
C THR A 40 -6.32 8.48 -0.22
N THR A 41 -7.33 8.44 -1.09
CA THR A 41 -7.15 8.20 -2.52
C THR A 41 -6.16 9.16 -3.17
N ASP A 42 -6.20 10.44 -2.78
CA ASP A 42 -5.33 11.46 -3.36
C ASP A 42 -3.87 11.27 -2.95
N THR A 43 -3.63 10.80 -1.73
CA THR A 43 -2.28 10.47 -1.25
C THR A 43 -1.72 9.27 -1.99
N LEU A 44 -2.54 8.21 -2.15
CA LEU A 44 -2.15 7.02 -2.90
C LEU A 44 -1.78 7.37 -4.35
N LYS A 45 -2.61 8.17 -5.03
CA LYS A 45 -2.32 8.67 -6.38
C LYS A 45 -1.06 9.54 -6.41
N SER A 46 -0.84 10.38 -5.40
CA SER A 46 0.35 11.24 -5.30
C SER A 46 1.64 10.45 -5.11
N PHE A 47 1.57 9.26 -4.52
CA PHE A 47 2.69 8.31 -4.48
C PHE A 47 2.91 7.55 -5.79
N GLY A 48 2.08 7.80 -6.81
CA GLY A 48 2.09 7.04 -8.05
C GLY A 48 1.55 5.62 -7.88
N LEU A 49 0.78 5.34 -6.83
CA LEU A 49 0.14 4.05 -6.65
C LEU A 49 -1.09 3.94 -7.54
N MET A 50 -1.19 2.81 -8.21
CA MET A 50 -2.28 2.47 -9.12
C MET A 50 -2.88 1.11 -8.74
N LYS A 51 -4.10 0.87 -9.20
CA LYS A 51 -4.77 -0.43 -9.07
C LYS A 51 -4.61 -1.20 -10.38
N MET A 52 -4.13 -2.43 -10.29
CA MET A 52 -4.19 -3.43 -11.35
C MET A 52 -5.33 -4.40 -11.08
N THR A 53 -6.06 -4.78 -12.12
CA THR A 53 -7.05 -5.87 -12.07
C THR A 53 -6.69 -6.93 -13.11
N GLU A 54 -6.62 -8.19 -12.69
CA GLU A 54 -6.46 -9.34 -13.58
C GLU A 54 -7.82 -9.84 -14.10
N ASP A 55 -7.79 -10.67 -15.13
CA ASP A 55 -9.01 -11.22 -15.77
C ASP A 55 -9.88 -12.04 -14.80
N ASN A 56 -9.28 -12.61 -13.75
CA ASN A 56 -9.96 -13.33 -12.68
C ASN A 56 -10.61 -12.40 -11.63
N GLY A 57 -10.50 -11.08 -11.78
CA GLY A 57 -11.01 -10.07 -10.85
C GLY A 57 -10.11 -9.76 -9.66
N ALA A 58 -8.96 -10.44 -9.52
CA ALA A 58 -7.99 -10.18 -8.46
C ALA A 58 -7.40 -8.77 -8.61
N GLN A 59 -7.27 -8.08 -7.48
CA GLN A 59 -6.85 -6.68 -7.44
C GLN A 59 -5.49 -6.56 -6.79
N TYR A 60 -4.64 -5.74 -7.40
CA TYR A 60 -3.28 -5.54 -6.94
C TYR A 60 -2.94 -4.06 -6.89
N LEU A 61 -2.05 -3.71 -5.98
CA LEU A 61 -1.42 -2.41 -5.89
C LEU A 61 -0.13 -2.43 -6.70
N VAL A 62 0.02 -1.46 -7.60
CA VAL A 62 1.19 -1.32 -8.47
C VAL A 62 1.80 0.07 -8.34
N LEU A 63 3.09 0.19 -8.59
CA LEU A 63 3.80 1.47 -8.67
C LEU A 63 4.84 1.47 -9.78
N TYR A 64 5.26 2.66 -10.20
CA TYR A 64 6.40 2.84 -11.09
C TYR A 64 7.71 2.66 -10.32
N LYS A 65 8.51 1.67 -10.72
CA LYS A 65 9.86 1.48 -10.20
C LYS A 65 10.86 2.10 -11.17
N LEU A 66 11.35 3.28 -10.81
CA LEU A 66 12.37 3.97 -11.60
C LEU A 66 13.73 3.31 -11.39
N HIS A 67 14.42 3.04 -12.49
CA HIS A 67 15.80 2.59 -12.47
C HIS A 67 16.71 3.76 -12.84
N TRP A 68 17.69 4.09 -11.99
CA TRP A 68 18.58 5.23 -12.20
C TRP A 68 19.40 5.14 -13.51
N MET A 69 19.76 3.93 -13.94
CA MET A 69 20.70 3.72 -15.05
C MET A 69 20.03 3.47 -16.41
N ALA A 70 18.72 3.24 -16.46
CA ALA A 70 17.96 3.01 -17.68
C ALA A 70 16.48 3.24 -17.39
N ILE A 71 15.68 3.64 -18.37
CA ILE A 71 14.21 3.63 -18.27
C ILE A 71 13.75 2.33 -18.93
N PRO A 72 13.40 1.28 -18.16
CA PRO A 72 12.81 0.09 -18.76
C PRO A 72 11.48 0.42 -19.45
N ARG A 73 11.03 -0.46 -20.34
CA ARG A 73 9.74 -0.28 -21.05
C ARG A 73 8.55 -0.78 -20.22
N THR A 74 8.80 -1.38 -19.05
CA THR A 74 7.82 -2.03 -18.19
C THR A 74 8.11 -1.68 -16.74
N ASP A 75 7.83 -0.42 -16.38
CA ASP A 75 8.23 0.13 -15.09
C ASP A 75 7.18 -0.08 -13.99
N LEU A 76 6.00 -0.56 -14.36
CA LEU A 76 4.95 -0.89 -13.40
C LEU A 76 5.18 -2.26 -12.79
N VAL A 77 5.34 -2.28 -11.47
CA VAL A 77 5.52 -3.50 -10.68
C VAL A 77 4.38 -3.65 -9.69
N VAL A 78 3.89 -4.89 -9.59
CA VAL A 78 2.97 -5.30 -8.53
C VAL A 78 3.74 -5.40 -7.22
N ILE A 79 3.23 -4.78 -6.16
CA ILE A 79 3.87 -4.76 -4.83
C ILE A 79 2.99 -5.36 -3.72
N GLY A 80 1.68 -5.47 -3.95
CA GLY A 80 0.77 -6.09 -3.00
C GLY A 80 -0.58 -6.45 -3.60
N GLU A 81 -1.28 -7.37 -2.94
CA GLU A 81 -2.65 -7.76 -3.24
C GLU A 81 -3.63 -6.91 -2.44
N VAL A 82 -4.73 -6.47 -3.06
CA VAL A 82 -5.75 -5.62 -2.47
C VAL A 82 -7.00 -6.44 -2.17
N ASN A 83 -7.36 -6.53 -0.89
CA ASN A 83 -8.57 -7.18 -0.41
C ASN A 83 -9.42 -6.17 0.37
N GLY A 84 -10.39 -5.55 -0.31
CA GLY A 84 -11.13 -4.40 0.20
C GLY A 84 -10.19 -3.22 0.44
N HIS A 85 -10.05 -2.81 1.70
CA HIS A 85 -9.15 -1.71 2.12
C HIS A 85 -7.73 -2.21 2.47
N ILE A 86 -7.53 -3.51 2.62
CA ILE A 86 -6.28 -4.08 3.14
C ILE A 86 -5.37 -4.43 1.98
N VAL A 87 -4.09 -4.07 2.12
CA VAL A 87 -3.03 -4.44 1.18
C VAL A 87 -2.12 -5.46 1.84
N THR A 88 -1.93 -6.61 1.20
CA THR A 88 -0.99 -7.63 1.65
C THR A 88 0.22 -7.63 0.74
N ARG A 89 1.42 -7.51 1.30
CA ARG A 89 2.67 -7.55 0.52
C ARG A 89 2.78 -8.88 -0.23
N CYS A 90 3.15 -8.84 -1.50
CA CYS A 90 3.42 -10.02 -2.32
C CYS A 90 4.83 -9.96 -2.93
N SER A 91 5.25 -11.02 -3.59
CA SER A 91 6.45 -10.99 -4.43
C SER A 91 6.27 -9.99 -5.56
N GLU A 92 7.28 -9.14 -5.76
CA GLU A 92 7.26 -8.18 -6.87
C GLU A 92 7.22 -8.92 -8.20
N ARG A 93 6.35 -8.46 -9.11
CA ARG A 93 6.22 -9.01 -10.46
C ARG A 93 5.79 -7.94 -11.45
N ALA A 94 5.96 -8.23 -12.73
CA ALA A 94 5.50 -7.34 -13.80
C ALA A 94 3.98 -7.11 -13.73
N CYS A 95 3.56 -5.89 -14.05
CA CYS A 95 2.16 -5.57 -14.23
C CYS A 95 1.65 -6.14 -15.56
N LEU A 96 0.77 -7.14 -15.50
CA LEU A 96 0.22 -7.82 -16.68
C LEU A 96 -1.28 -7.53 -16.91
N GLY A 97 -1.94 -6.87 -15.96
CA GLY A 97 -3.39 -6.61 -16.00
C GLY A 97 -3.73 -5.19 -16.41
N VAL A 98 -5.02 -4.89 -16.39
CA VAL A 98 -5.54 -3.55 -16.68
C VAL A 98 -5.29 -2.64 -15.48
N VAL A 99 -4.68 -1.49 -15.75
CA VAL A 99 -4.31 -0.51 -14.73
C VAL A 99 -5.32 0.64 -14.72
N SER A 100 -5.71 1.07 -13.52
CA SER A 100 -6.55 2.23 -13.28
C SER A 100 -6.09 2.99 -12.03
N MET A 101 -6.60 4.22 -11.87
CA MET A 101 -6.36 4.99 -10.66
C MET A 101 -6.97 4.31 -9.43
N VAL A 102 -6.29 4.39 -8.29
CA VAL A 102 -6.87 3.92 -7.03
C VAL A 102 -8.09 4.78 -6.68
N GLY A 103 -9.24 4.14 -6.58
CA GLY A 103 -10.54 4.79 -6.33
C GLY A 103 -11.06 4.67 -4.90
N GLN A 104 -10.30 4.02 -4.00
CA GLN A 104 -10.69 3.81 -2.61
C GLN A 104 -9.52 4.07 -1.66
N THR A 105 -9.82 4.32 -0.40
CA THR A 105 -8.85 4.40 0.69
C THR A 105 -8.24 3.02 0.94
N LEU A 106 -6.97 2.98 1.33
CA LEU A 106 -6.26 1.73 1.62
C LEU A 106 -5.50 1.85 2.94
N GLY A 107 -5.66 0.87 3.82
CA GLY A 107 -4.97 0.80 5.10
C GLY A 107 -5.71 -0.02 6.14
N GLY A 108 -5.33 0.18 7.40
CA GLY A 108 -5.69 -0.69 8.51
C GLY A 108 -4.65 -1.79 8.78
N ARG A 109 -4.97 -2.66 9.73
CA ARG A 109 -4.08 -3.73 10.21
C ARG A 109 -4.25 -4.97 9.36
N THR A 110 -3.15 -5.49 8.81
CA THR A 110 -3.13 -6.86 8.30
C THR A 110 -3.31 -7.83 9.48
N SER A 111 -4.29 -8.74 9.38
CA SER A 111 -4.36 -9.89 10.29
C SER A 111 -3.24 -10.85 9.89
N ILE A 112 -2.00 -10.51 10.23
CA ILE A 112 -0.90 -11.46 10.14
C ILE A 112 -1.09 -12.41 11.32
N THR A 113 -1.78 -13.53 11.10
CA THR A 113 -1.59 -14.71 11.94
C THR A 113 -0.17 -15.16 11.68
N TYR A 114 0.77 -14.72 12.53
CA TYR A 114 2.12 -15.26 12.53
C TYR A 114 2.02 -16.75 12.90
N ASN A 115 1.99 -17.64 11.91
CA ASN A 115 2.36 -19.04 12.11
C ASN A 115 3.90 -19.12 12.29
N GLY A 116 4.37 -18.51 13.37
CA GLY A 116 5.78 -18.31 13.65
C GLY A 116 5.94 -17.64 15.00
N MET A 117 5.46 -18.31 16.06
CA MET A 117 5.95 -18.07 17.41
C MET A 117 7.48 -18.21 17.42
N ALA A 118 8.19 -17.09 17.51
CA ALA A 118 9.44 -17.07 18.24
C ALA A 118 9.14 -16.49 19.62
N VAL A 119 8.73 -17.36 20.55
CA VAL A 119 8.90 -17.10 21.97
C VAL A 119 10.40 -17.19 22.22
N VAL A 120 11.06 -16.07 22.41
CA VAL A 120 12.35 -16.06 23.12
C VAL A 120 12.02 -15.63 24.55
N ARG A 121 12.17 -16.60 25.45
CA ARG A 121 12.19 -16.38 26.90
C ARG A 121 13.37 -15.52 27.29
#